data_AF-A0A645FUR0-F1
#
_entry.id   AF-A0A645FUR0-F1
#
_cell.length_a   1.000
_cell.length_b   1.000
_cell.length_c   1.000
_cell.angle_alpha   90.00
_cell.angle_beta   90.00
_cell.angle_gamma   90.00
#
_symmetry.space_group_name_H-M   'P 1'
#
loop_
_entity.id
_entity.type
_entity.pdbx_description
1 polymer ?
#
loop_
_entity_poly.entity_id
_entity_poly.type
_entity_poly.pdbx_seq_one_letter_code
_entity_poly.pdbx_strand_id
1 'polypeptide(L)'
;MAPVDLILVPAAFTETTGRAHWEILLRARAIENQCYLLAVGQGGTHESGRMTHGNSMIVNPWGEILDRKLKGPGVVIADLDHQRIADIRESLPALAHRKL
;
A
#
# COMPACT_ATOMS: atom_id res chain seq x y z
N MET A 1 -11.60 1.82 16.09
CA MET A 1 -10.75 0.73 15.56
C MET A 1 -9.42 0.79 16.29
N ALA A 2 -8.88 -0.36 16.71
CA ALA A 2 -7.52 -0.41 17.23
C ALA A 2 -6.51 -0.09 16.10
N PRO A 3 -5.33 0.49 16.43
CA PRO A 3 -4.26 0.64 15.45
C PRO A 3 -3.89 -0.71 14.85
N VAL A 4 -3.56 -0.72 13.56
CA VAL A 4 -3.08 -1.90 12.84
C VAL A 4 -1.66 -1.63 12.35
N ASP A 5 -0.82 -2.65 12.30
CA ASP A 5 0.58 -2.49 11.89
C ASP A 5 0.80 -2.79 10.40
N LEU A 6 -0.14 -3.52 9.78
CA LEU A 6 -0.15 -3.85 8.36
C LEU A 6 -1.57 -3.84 7.80
N ILE A 7 -1.74 -3.22 6.63
CA ILE A 7 -2.91 -3.38 5.75
C ILE A 7 -2.50 -4.20 4.53
N LEU A 8 -3.26 -5.26 4.23
CA LEU A 8 -3.08 -6.08 3.03
C LEU A 8 -4.17 -5.75 1.99
N VAL A 9 -3.76 -5.47 0.74
CA VAL A 9 -4.67 -5.11 -0.35
C VAL A 9 -4.41 -6.02 -1.57
N PRO A 10 -5.07 -7.18 -1.65
CA PRO A 10 -5.13 -7.95 -2.90
C PRO A 10 -6.17 -7.31 -3.83
N ALA A 11 -5.77 -6.89 -5.02
CA ALA A 11 -6.68 -6.24 -5.95
C ALA A 11 -6.31 -6.43 -7.42
N ALA A 12 -7.29 -6.16 -8.29
CA ALA A 12 -7.15 -6.22 -9.74
C ALA A 12 -7.72 -4.94 -10.36
N PHE A 13 -7.11 -3.79 -10.06
CA PHE A 13 -7.51 -2.52 -10.67
C PHE A 13 -7.40 -2.60 -12.19
N THR A 14 -8.37 -2.01 -12.91
CA THR A 14 -8.26 -1.83 -14.36
C THR A 14 -7.04 -0.95 -14.67
N GLU A 15 -6.48 -1.06 -15.88
CA GLU A 15 -5.33 -0.22 -16.24
C GLU A 15 -5.59 1.27 -16.03
N THR A 16 -6.75 1.75 -16.49
CA THR A 16 -7.13 3.17 -16.49
C THR A 16 -7.27 3.71 -15.07
N THR A 17 -8.02 3.01 -14.22
CA THR A 17 -8.23 3.40 -12.81
C THR A 17 -6.95 3.24 -12.01
N GLY A 18 -6.21 2.14 -12.21
CA GLY A 18 -4.97 1.87 -11.50
C GLY A 18 -3.90 2.92 -11.77
N ARG A 19 -3.72 3.30 -13.04
CA ARG A 19 -2.79 4.36 -13.44
C ARG A 19 -3.06 5.70 -12.74
N ALA A 20 -4.32 6.03 -12.49
CA ALA A 20 -4.70 7.29 -11.88
C ALA A 20 -4.69 7.25 -10.34
N HIS A 21 -5.01 6.11 -9.72
CA HIS A 21 -5.38 6.09 -8.30
C HIS A 21 -4.59 5.11 -7.44
N TRP A 22 -4.03 4.05 -8.01
CA TRP A 22 -3.49 2.94 -7.24
C TRP A 22 -2.47 3.40 -6.20
N GLU A 23 -1.38 4.03 -6.64
CA GLU A 23 -0.34 4.49 -5.74
C GLU A 23 -0.84 5.52 -4.71
N ILE A 24 -1.63 6.50 -5.16
CA ILE A 24 -2.14 7.59 -4.30
C ILE A 24 -2.97 7.02 -3.15
N LEU A 25 -3.90 6.11 -3.46
CA LEU A 25 -4.77 5.51 -2.45
C LEU A 25 -3.96 4.65 -1.46
N LEU A 26 -3.02 3.85 -1.95
CA LEU A 26 -2.21 2.98 -1.09
C LEU A 26 -1.33 3.80 -0.14
N ARG A 27 -0.64 4.82 -0.66
CA ARG A 27 0.19 5.70 0.18
C ARG A 27 -0.65 6.46 1.20
N ALA A 28 -1.81 6.98 0.79
CA ALA A 28 -2.73 7.65 1.72
C ALA A 28 -3.15 6.74 2.87
N ARG A 29 -3.50 5.47 2.59
CA ARG A 29 -3.92 4.48 3.60
C ARG A 29 -2.78 4.13 4.56
N ALA A 30 -1.56 3.99 4.07
CA ALA A 30 -0.38 3.76 4.91
C ALA A 30 -0.11 4.94 5.87
N ILE A 31 -0.18 6.17 5.35
CA ILE A 31 0.07 7.40 6.11
C ILE A 31 -1.02 7.63 7.17
N GLU A 32 -2.30 7.62 6.77
CA GLU A 32 -3.40 8.01 7.66
C GLU A 32 -3.64 7.00 8.79
N ASN A 33 -3.20 5.75 8.60
CA ASN A 33 -3.25 4.69 9.61
C ASN A 33 -1.91 4.43 10.29
N GLN A 34 -0.85 5.13 9.87
CA GLN A 34 0.51 4.99 10.39
C GLN A 34 0.92 3.52 10.51
N CYS A 35 0.82 2.81 9.38
CA CYS A 35 1.07 1.37 9.27
C CYS A 35 1.72 1.02 7.93
N TYR A 36 2.29 -0.17 7.84
CA TYR A 36 2.71 -0.69 6.54
C TYR A 36 1.50 -1.01 5.67
N LEU A 37 1.69 -0.95 4.35
CA LEU A 37 0.69 -1.42 3.40
C LEU A 37 1.35 -2.33 2.36
N LEU A 38 0.85 -3.56 2.26
CA LEU A 38 1.24 -4.54 1.25
C LEU A 38 0.15 -4.65 0.18
N ALA A 39 0.46 -4.21 -1.03
CA ALA A 39 -0.47 -4.21 -2.15
C ALA A 39 -0.10 -5.28 -3.18
N VAL A 40 -0.96 -6.27 -3.35
CA VAL A 40 -0.79 -7.39 -4.31
C VAL A 40 -1.68 -7.11 -5.52
N GLY A 41 -1.09 -6.56 -6.57
CA GLY A 41 -1.79 -6.13 -7.77
C GLY A 41 -1.75 -7.17 -8.89
N GLN A 42 -2.91 -7.65 -9.32
CA GLN A 42 -3.02 -8.47 -10.54
C GLN A 42 -2.72 -7.61 -11.77
N GLY A 43 -1.81 -8.05 -12.63
CA GLY A 43 -1.34 -7.29 -13.80
C GLY A 43 -1.44 -8.03 -15.12
N GLY A 44 -1.47 -7.27 -16.21
CA GLY A 44 -1.42 -7.80 -17.58
C GLY A 44 -2.79 -7.96 -18.22
N THR A 45 -2.81 -8.62 -19.37
CA THR A 45 -4.02 -8.88 -20.17
C THR A 45 -4.61 -10.23 -19.81
N HIS A 46 -5.88 -10.24 -19.44
CA HIS A 46 -6.65 -11.45 -19.12
C HIS A 46 -7.19 -12.06 -20.42
N GLU A 47 -7.58 -13.34 -20.38
CA GLU A 47 -8.18 -14.03 -21.53
C GLU A 47 -9.41 -13.31 -22.10
N SER A 48 -10.14 -12.60 -21.24
CA SER A 48 -11.28 -11.76 -21.63
C SER A 48 -10.92 -10.46 -22.37
N GLY A 49 -9.63 -10.19 -22.59
CA GLY A 49 -9.12 -8.93 -23.16
C GLY A 49 -9.04 -7.78 -22.14
N ARG A 50 -9.54 -7.97 -20.91
CA ARG A 50 -9.42 -6.98 -19.83
C ARG A 50 -7.94 -6.79 -19.46
N MET A 51 -7.50 -5.55 -19.31
CA MET A 51 -6.16 -5.23 -18.84
C MET A 51 -6.19 -4.71 -17.40
N THR A 52 -5.39 -5.32 -16.51
CA THR A 52 -5.26 -4.90 -15.12
C THR A 52 -3.90 -4.30 -14.82
N HIS A 53 -3.89 -3.41 -13.84
CA HIS A 53 -2.80 -2.47 -13.62
C HIS A 53 -1.54 -3.12 -13.06
N GLY A 54 -1.65 -4.22 -12.30
CA GLY A 54 -0.52 -4.79 -11.59
C GLY A 54 -0.01 -3.80 -10.55
N ASN A 55 1.27 -3.44 -10.67
CA ASN A 55 1.88 -2.40 -9.83
C ASN A 55 1.90 -2.75 -8.34
N SER A 56 2.17 -4.03 -8.03
CA SER A 56 2.35 -4.48 -6.64
C SER A 56 3.42 -3.67 -5.94
N MET A 57 3.19 -3.29 -4.69
CA MET A 57 4.13 -2.46 -3.93
C MET A 57 3.98 -2.65 -2.42
N ILE A 58 5.05 -2.31 -1.71
CA ILE A 58 5.08 -2.21 -0.25
C ILE A 58 5.31 -0.76 0.12
N VAL A 59 4.47 -0.22 1.02
CA VAL A 59 4.56 1.16 1.50
C VAL A 59 4.77 1.16 3.00
N ASN A 60 5.70 1.98 3.50
CA ASN A 60 5.96 2.11 4.93
C ASN A 60 4.97 3.08 5.61
N PRO A 61 4.96 3.19 6.96
CA PRO A 61 4.03 4.05 7.68
C PRO A 61 4.18 5.56 7.41
N TRP A 62 5.28 6.00 6.79
CA TRP A 62 5.50 7.38 6.36
C TRP A 62 5.05 7.62 4.91
N GLY A 63 4.59 6.58 4.22
CA GLY A 63 4.15 6.64 2.83
C GLY A 63 5.28 6.47 1.82
N GLU A 64 6.46 6.02 2.21
CA GLU A 64 7.55 5.71 1.28
C GLU A 64 7.35 4.32 0.66
N ILE A 65 7.58 4.18 -0.64
CA ILE A 65 7.50 2.90 -1.35
C ILE A 65 8.83 2.16 -1.15
N LEU A 66 8.80 1.03 -0.45
CA LEU A 66 9.99 0.24 -0.12
C LEU A 66 10.41 -0.69 -1.25
N ASP A 67 9.42 -1.29 -1.94
CA ASP A 67 9.64 -2.10 -3.12
C ASP A 67 8.41 -2.06 -4.03
N ARG A 68 8.62 -2.24 -5.34
CA ARG A 68 7.59 -2.06 -6.37
C ARG A 68 7.86 -2.91 -7.61
N LYS A 69 6.83 -3.64 -8.04
CA LYS A 69 6.78 -4.32 -9.32
C LYS A 69 5.77 -3.64 -10.25
N LEU A 70 6.26 -2.83 -11.18
CA LEU A 70 5.41 -2.04 -12.09
C LEU A 70 4.44 -2.89 -12.91
N LYS A 71 4.95 -3.90 -13.64
CA LYS A 71 4.18 -4.80 -14.53
C LYS A 71 4.81 -6.18 -14.59
N GLY A 72 4.03 -7.16 -15.06
CA GLY A 72 4.46 -8.54 -15.28
C GLY A 72 4.62 -9.34 -13.98
N PRO A 73 4.83 -10.66 -14.08
CA PRO A 73 5.01 -11.53 -12.93
C PRO A 73 6.29 -11.16 -12.16
N GLY A 74 6.24 -11.32 -10.84
CA GLY A 74 7.35 -11.05 -9.95
C GLY A 74 6.92 -10.99 -8.49
N VAL A 75 7.89 -10.70 -7.64
CA VAL A 75 7.72 -10.59 -6.19
C VAL A 75 8.18 -9.20 -5.76
N VAL A 76 7.55 -8.64 -4.73
CA VAL A 76 8.06 -7.49 -3.98
C VAL A 76 8.35 -7.93 -2.54
N ILE A 77 9.44 -7.46 -1.96
CA ILE A 77 9.93 -7.87 -0.64
C ILE A 77 10.45 -6.66 0.13
N ALA A 78 10.07 -6.55 1.40
CA ALA A 78 10.63 -5.58 2.33
C ALA A 78 10.47 -6.09 3.78
N ASP A 79 11.27 -5.55 4.69
CA ASP A 79 11.18 -5.86 6.11
C ASP A 79 10.09 -5.02 6.80
N LEU A 80 9.35 -5.68 7.70
CA LEU A 80 8.36 -5.04 8.55
C LEU A 80 9.03 -4.69 9.89
N ASP A 81 9.32 -3.42 10.09
CA ASP A 81 9.99 -2.91 11.29
C ASP A 81 8.98 -2.30 12.28
N HIS A 82 8.78 -2.97 13.42
CA HIS A 82 7.90 -2.48 14.47
C HIS A 82 8.43 -1.21 15.15
N GLN A 83 9.75 -1.03 15.21
CA GLN A 83 10.33 0.17 15.80
C GLN A 83 10.00 1.38 14.93
N ARG A 84 10.08 1.26 13.61
CA ARG A 84 9.69 2.32 12.68
C ARG A 84 8.23 2.76 12.88
N ILE A 85 7.32 1.83 13.16
CA ILE A 85 5.92 2.15 13.46
C ILE A 85 5.82 2.94 14.77
N ALA A 86 6.51 2.48 15.82
CA ALA A 86 6.53 3.15 17.12
C ALA A 86 7.06 4.59 17.00
N ASP A 87 8.20 4.77 16.35
CA ASP A 87 8.84 6.08 16.16
C ASP A 87 7.93 7.07 15.41
N ILE A 88 7.23 6.60 14.37
CA ILE A 88 6.29 7.43 13.60
C ILE A 88 5.07 7.81 14.43
N ARG A 89 4.52 6.88 15.22
CA ARG A 89 3.35 7.16 16.08
C ARG A 89 3.71 8.06 17.27
N GLU A 90 4.96 8.01 17.75
CA GLU A 90 5.47 8.92 18.78
C GLU A 90 5.70 10.32 18.22
N SER A 91 6.41 10.44 17.08
CA SER A 91 6.73 11.74 16.48
C SER A 91 5.52 12.45 15.87
N LEU A 92 4.55 11.70 15.33
CA LEU A 92 3.29 12.20 14.80
C LEU A 92 2.12 11.40 15.41
N PRO A 93 1.60 11.76 16.59
CA PRO A 93 0.54 11.00 17.26
C PRO A 93 -0.86 11.25 16.67
N ALA A 94 -0.99 11.25 15.33
CA ALA A 94 -2.23 11.57 14.61
C ALA A 94 -3.40 10.66 14.99
N LEU A 95 -3.14 9.36 15.23
CA LEU A 95 -4.16 8.41 15.67
C LEU A 95 -4.72 8.75 17.06
N ALA A 96 -3.90 9.29 17.96
CA ALA A 96 -4.32 9.70 19.30
C ALA A 96 -5.11 11.01 19.29
N HIS A 97 -4.90 11.86 18.28
CA HIS A 97 -5.60 13.14 18.14
C HIS A 97 -7.01 13.02 17.55
N ARG A 98 -7.43 11.83 17.09
CA ARG A 98 -8.74 11.64 16.45
C ARG A 98 -9.88 11.94 17.43
N LYS A 99 -10.68 12.94 17.12
CA LYS A 99 -11.97 13.25 17.77
C LYS A 99 -13.10 12.98 16.78
N LEU A 100 -14.17 12.32 17.24
CA LEU A 100 -15.37 12.02 16.46
C LEU A 100 -16.48 13.01 16.79
#